data_AF-A0AA43FBR8-F1
#
_entry.id   AF-A0AA43FBR8-F1
#
_cell.length_a   1.000
_cell.length_b   1.000
_cell.length_c   1.000
_cell.angle_alpha   90.00
_cell.angle_beta   90.00
_cell.angle_gamma   90.00
#
_symmetry.space_group_name_H-M   'P 1'
#
loop_
_entity.id
_entity.type
_entity.pdbx_description
1 polymer ?
#
loop_
_entity_poly.entity_id
_entity_poly.type
_entity_poly.pdbx_seq_one_letter_code
_entity_poly.pdbx_strand_id
1 'polypeptide(L)'
;MRSLILQGDGYATELPDDAHLKAMEPFVLLGELPVPEPGEGQVRIKVALASVNPSDEMFIQGLYGQPRIKGNAAGFEGVGEVVASGGGPLADGYVGQRVAFVASPGAPGTWGEYSIADAATCIPLVEAVRDEDGAAMIVNPLTALAMFDIVKKDEAKAFIVSAGASQLNKLLIGVAADEGYRPIAIVRRDSQIEPLKALGAAHVLNSQSPDFERHLAATLKEEKPRVFLDAVANQLSAKVFAAMGRHARWVI
;
A
#
# COMPACT_ATOMS: atom_id res chain seq x y z
N MET A 1 -5.86 26.59 1.05
CA MET A 1 -5.76 25.33 1.80
C MET A 1 -4.33 24.87 1.77
N ARG A 2 -3.75 24.65 2.95
CA ARG A 2 -2.36 24.21 3.07
C ARG A 2 -2.23 22.77 2.58
N SER A 3 -1.28 22.52 1.69
CA SER A 3 -1.08 21.22 1.03
C SER A 3 0.38 20.96 0.72
N LEU A 4 0.76 19.70 0.58
CA LEU A 4 2.02 19.28 -0.04
C LEU A 4 1.83 19.16 -1.56
N ILE A 5 2.35 20.17 -2.28
CA ILE A 5 2.09 20.40 -3.69
C ILE A 5 3.18 19.74 -4.55
N LEU A 6 2.76 18.90 -5.49
CA LEU A 6 3.60 18.23 -6.49
C LEU A 6 4.39 19.24 -7.35
N GLN A 7 5.70 19.02 -7.43
CA GLN A 7 6.61 19.83 -8.25
C GLN A 7 6.76 19.31 -9.69
N GLY A 8 6.64 17.99 -9.87
CA GLY A 8 6.74 17.31 -11.16
C GLY A 8 5.38 17.11 -11.83
N ASP A 9 5.40 17.02 -13.17
CA ASP A 9 4.25 16.68 -14.01
C ASP A 9 4.50 15.33 -14.71
N GLY A 10 3.44 14.59 -15.00
CA GLY A 10 3.54 13.31 -15.70
C GLY A 10 4.42 12.27 -14.97
N TYR A 11 5.09 11.45 -15.76
CA TYR A 11 6.02 10.41 -15.28
C TYR A 11 7.45 10.94 -15.17
N ALA A 12 8.31 10.24 -14.45
CA ALA A 12 9.74 10.49 -14.47
C ALA A 12 10.31 10.19 -15.86
N THR A 13 11.17 11.07 -16.37
CA THR A 13 11.90 10.87 -17.62
C THR A 13 13.21 10.09 -17.43
N GLU A 14 13.67 10.00 -16.19
CA GLU A 14 14.89 9.29 -15.79
C GLU A 14 14.56 8.39 -14.59
N LEU A 15 15.09 7.17 -14.59
CA LEU A 15 14.96 6.25 -13.47
C LEU A 15 16.12 6.50 -12.49
N PRO A 16 15.84 6.67 -11.19
CA PRO A 16 16.90 6.81 -10.21
C PRO A 16 17.61 5.46 -10.00
N ASP A 17 18.91 5.51 -9.66
CA ASP A 17 19.68 4.32 -9.26
C ASP A 17 19.11 3.66 -7.99
N ASP A 18 18.44 4.45 -7.15
CA ASP A 18 17.78 4.03 -5.92
C ASP A 18 16.41 4.71 -5.83
N ALA A 19 15.33 3.91 -5.81
CA ALA A 19 13.96 4.41 -5.72
C ALA A 19 13.57 4.85 -4.30
N HIS A 20 14.43 4.64 -3.30
CA HIS A 20 14.18 5.11 -1.95
C HIS A 20 14.21 6.64 -1.88
N LEU A 21 13.15 7.20 -1.31
CA LEU A 21 13.02 8.63 -1.13
C LEU A 21 14.03 9.14 -0.10
N LYS A 22 14.94 10.02 -0.52
CA LYS A 22 15.97 10.64 0.36
C LYS A 22 15.57 12.01 0.90
N ALA A 23 14.68 12.69 0.20
CA ALA A 23 14.20 14.05 0.50
C ALA A 23 12.82 14.25 -0.13
N MET A 24 11.96 15.05 0.50
CA MET A 24 10.61 15.35 -0.02
C MET A 24 10.63 16.56 -0.95
N GLU A 25 11.47 17.54 -0.64
CA GLU A 25 11.54 18.87 -1.24
C GLU A 25 11.68 18.88 -2.78
N PRO A 26 12.40 17.93 -3.42
CA PRO A 26 12.45 17.87 -4.87
C PRO A 26 11.10 17.50 -5.52
N PHE A 27 10.19 16.88 -4.77
CA PHE A 27 8.98 16.25 -5.29
C PHE A 27 7.71 16.94 -4.82
N VAL A 28 7.68 17.40 -3.57
CA VAL A 28 6.58 18.14 -2.98
C VAL A 28 7.07 19.31 -2.13
N LEU A 29 6.32 20.42 -2.16
CA LEU A 29 6.58 21.59 -1.32
C LEU A 29 5.29 22.00 -0.60
N LEU A 30 5.43 22.44 0.65
CA LEU A 30 4.32 23.02 1.38
C LEU A 30 3.90 24.34 0.72
N GLY A 31 2.61 24.48 0.43
CA GLY A 31 2.04 25.70 -0.14
C GLY A 31 0.53 25.80 0.03
N GLU A 32 -0.07 26.77 -0.65
CA GLU A 32 -1.50 27.05 -0.62
C GLU A 32 -2.14 26.69 -1.98
N LEU A 33 -3.24 25.94 -1.93
CA LEU A 33 -4.13 25.69 -3.08
C LEU A 33 -5.53 26.26 -2.82
N PRO A 34 -6.32 26.59 -3.85
CA PRO A 34 -7.75 26.81 -3.68
C PRO A 34 -8.40 25.58 -3.04
N VAL A 35 -9.45 25.79 -2.24
CA VAL A 35 -10.28 24.67 -1.78
C VAL A 35 -10.98 24.08 -3.03
N PRO A 36 -10.82 22.78 -3.32
CA PRO A 36 -11.42 22.19 -4.52
C PRO A 36 -12.94 22.10 -4.38
N GLU A 37 -13.67 22.09 -5.48
CA GLU A 37 -15.11 21.79 -5.49
C GLU A 37 -15.32 20.37 -6.00
N PRO A 38 -16.19 19.56 -5.36
CA PRO A 38 -16.49 18.21 -5.82
C PRO A 38 -17.30 18.22 -7.13
N GLY A 39 -16.94 17.35 -8.07
CA GLY A 39 -17.75 17.07 -9.26
C GLY A 39 -18.92 16.12 -8.97
N GLU A 40 -19.75 15.85 -9.99
CA GLU A 40 -20.89 14.93 -9.88
C GLU A 40 -20.48 13.56 -9.31
N GLY A 41 -21.19 13.08 -8.27
CA GLY A 41 -20.87 11.83 -7.59
C GLY A 41 -19.64 11.86 -6.67
N GLN A 42 -18.96 13.01 -6.56
CA GLN A 42 -17.80 13.20 -5.69
C GLN A 42 -18.17 13.92 -4.39
N VAL A 43 -17.28 13.78 -3.42
CA VAL A 43 -17.35 14.44 -2.12
C VAL A 43 -16.07 15.21 -1.84
N ARG A 44 -16.21 16.37 -1.19
CA ARG A 44 -15.08 17.09 -0.60
C ARG A 44 -14.94 16.70 0.85
N ILE A 45 -13.73 16.28 1.21
CA ILE A 45 -13.43 15.77 2.53
C ILE A 45 -12.46 16.72 3.21
N LYS A 46 -12.76 17.13 4.44
CA LYS A 46 -11.82 17.80 5.33
C LYS A 46 -10.94 16.73 5.97
N VAL A 47 -9.68 16.68 5.57
CA VAL A 47 -8.76 15.59 5.94
C VAL A 47 -8.35 15.73 7.40
N ALA A 48 -8.47 14.65 8.17
CA ALA A 48 -8.02 14.57 9.55
C ALA A 48 -6.62 13.94 9.62
N LEU A 49 -6.44 12.79 8.97
CA LEU A 49 -5.15 12.10 8.85
C LEU A 49 -5.02 11.52 7.44
N ALA A 50 -3.78 11.45 6.95
CA ALA A 50 -3.44 10.86 5.67
C ALA A 50 -2.29 9.87 5.83
N SER A 51 -2.35 8.78 5.08
CA SER A 51 -1.29 7.77 5.08
C SER A 51 -0.12 8.16 4.18
N VAL A 52 1.02 7.52 4.44
CA VAL A 52 2.19 7.53 3.56
C VAL A 52 2.52 6.07 3.26
N ASN A 53 2.27 5.66 2.02
CA ASN A 53 2.56 4.33 1.51
C ASN A 53 3.73 4.38 0.51
N PRO A 54 4.39 3.24 0.23
CA PRO A 54 5.38 3.16 -0.83
C PRO A 54 4.85 3.63 -2.20
N SER A 55 3.55 3.46 -2.46
CA SER A 55 2.89 3.98 -3.66
C SER A 55 2.96 5.51 -3.74
N ASP A 56 2.77 6.22 -2.61
CA ASP A 56 2.87 7.68 -2.58
C ASP A 56 4.30 8.13 -2.88
N GLU A 57 5.30 7.46 -2.32
CA GLU A 57 6.72 7.74 -2.58
C GLU A 57 7.06 7.53 -4.07
N MET A 58 6.59 6.44 -4.67
CA MET A 58 6.78 6.19 -6.11
C MET A 58 6.01 7.23 -6.95
N PHE A 59 4.82 7.63 -6.51
CA PHE A 59 3.97 8.58 -7.21
C PHE A 59 4.60 9.97 -7.26
N ILE A 60 5.05 10.52 -6.14
CA ILE A 60 5.68 11.86 -6.11
C ILE A 60 6.98 11.89 -6.92
N GLN A 61 7.68 10.76 -7.01
CA GLN A 61 8.87 10.59 -7.86
C GLN A 61 8.54 10.44 -9.34
N GLY A 62 7.28 10.16 -9.71
CA GLY A 62 6.85 9.93 -11.10
C GLY A 62 7.10 8.50 -11.58
N LEU A 63 7.33 7.56 -10.66
CA LEU A 63 7.66 6.16 -10.92
C LEU A 63 6.45 5.22 -10.78
N TYR A 64 5.28 5.76 -10.46
CA TYR A 64 4.05 4.99 -10.24
C TYR A 64 3.21 4.88 -11.51
N GLY A 65 2.26 3.94 -11.54
CA GLY A 65 1.36 3.71 -12.68
C GLY A 65 0.31 4.81 -12.93
N GLN A 66 0.38 5.91 -12.19
CA GLN A 66 -0.47 7.09 -12.33
C GLN A 66 0.41 8.33 -12.57
N PRO A 67 0.12 9.17 -13.58
CA PRO A 67 0.90 10.37 -13.85
C PRO A 67 0.64 11.45 -12.78
N ARG A 68 1.68 12.22 -12.44
CA ARG A 68 1.53 13.40 -11.59
C ARG A 68 0.83 14.52 -12.35
N ILE A 69 0.15 15.39 -11.60
CA ILE A 69 -0.32 16.68 -12.10
C ILE A 69 0.41 17.76 -11.30
N LYS A 70 1.29 18.50 -11.96
CA LYS A 70 2.06 19.56 -11.29
C LYS A 70 1.12 20.60 -10.69
N GLY A 71 1.45 21.06 -9.49
CA GLY A 71 0.62 22.05 -8.79
C GLY A 71 -0.57 21.43 -8.05
N ASN A 72 -0.73 20.11 -8.07
CA ASN A 72 -1.77 19.41 -7.32
C ASN A 72 -1.24 18.85 -5.99
N ALA A 73 -2.12 18.55 -5.03
CA ALA A 73 -1.72 17.89 -3.79
C ALA A 73 -1.42 16.40 -4.01
N ALA A 74 -0.40 15.87 -3.34
CA ALA A 74 -0.06 14.43 -3.32
C ALA A 74 -0.88 13.65 -2.27
N GLY A 75 -0.63 12.34 -2.15
CA GLY A 75 -1.25 11.46 -1.15
C GLY A 75 -2.48 10.72 -1.68
N PHE A 76 -2.51 9.40 -1.47
CA PHE A 76 -3.58 8.54 -1.98
C PHE A 76 -4.72 8.32 -1.02
N GLU A 77 -4.48 7.95 0.24
CA GLU A 77 -5.54 7.59 1.18
C GLU A 77 -5.49 8.40 2.47
N GLY A 78 -6.63 8.45 3.14
CA GLY A 78 -6.77 9.11 4.43
C GLY A 78 -8.14 8.91 5.05
N VAL A 79 -8.38 9.68 6.11
CA VAL A 79 -9.65 9.75 6.82
C VAL A 79 -10.04 11.21 7.02
N GLY A 80 -11.33 11.50 6.99
CA GLY A 80 -11.84 12.84 7.23
C GLY A 80 -13.34 12.91 7.24
N GLU A 81 -13.85 14.13 7.41
CA GLU A 81 -15.28 14.42 7.38
C GLU A 81 -15.69 14.92 5.99
N VAL A 82 -16.78 14.39 5.46
CA VAL A 82 -17.36 14.91 4.20
C VAL A 82 -18.06 16.24 4.47
N VAL A 83 -17.56 17.32 3.89
CA VAL A 83 -18.05 18.69 4.13
C VAL A 83 -18.84 19.27 2.94
N ALA A 84 -18.78 18.65 1.78
CA ALA A 84 -19.61 19.01 0.62
C ALA A 84 -19.76 17.82 -0.35
N SER A 85 -20.83 17.85 -1.15
CA SER A 85 -21.17 16.89 -2.20
C SER A 85 -21.27 17.62 -3.54
N GLY A 86 -20.83 16.98 -4.62
CA GLY A 86 -21.07 17.45 -5.98
C GLY A 86 -22.40 16.96 -6.56
N GLY A 87 -23.26 16.37 -5.74
CA GLY A 87 -24.61 15.93 -6.07
C GLY A 87 -24.71 14.43 -6.34
N GLY A 88 -25.91 13.90 -6.11
CA GLY A 88 -26.27 12.51 -6.34
C GLY A 88 -26.56 11.79 -5.01
N PRO A 89 -27.52 10.86 -4.96
CA PRO A 89 -28.03 10.32 -3.69
C PRO A 89 -26.95 9.75 -2.76
N LEU A 90 -25.92 9.13 -3.31
CA LEU A 90 -24.81 8.56 -2.54
C LEU A 90 -23.92 9.64 -1.93
N ALA A 91 -23.46 10.59 -2.75
CA ALA A 91 -22.59 11.68 -2.31
C ALA A 91 -23.30 12.60 -1.31
N ASP A 92 -24.57 12.92 -1.57
CA ASP A 92 -25.42 13.72 -0.68
C ASP A 92 -25.65 13.02 0.66
N GLY A 93 -25.80 11.70 0.65
CA GLY A 93 -25.96 10.89 1.85
C GLY A 93 -24.73 10.89 2.78
N TYR A 94 -23.54 11.22 2.28
CA TYR A 94 -22.31 11.19 3.06
C TYR A 94 -21.97 12.51 3.76
N VAL A 95 -22.63 13.62 3.43
CA VAL A 95 -22.35 14.93 4.05
C VAL A 95 -22.50 14.86 5.58
N GLY A 96 -21.47 15.31 6.30
CA GLY A 96 -21.37 15.25 7.77
C GLY A 96 -20.88 13.90 8.32
N GLN A 97 -20.66 12.90 7.48
CA GLN A 97 -20.11 11.61 7.91
C GLN A 97 -18.59 11.62 7.88
N ARG A 98 -18.00 10.83 8.79
CA ARG A 98 -16.58 10.49 8.76
C ARG A 98 -16.36 9.30 7.82
N VAL A 99 -15.38 9.41 6.93
CA VAL A 99 -15.07 8.39 5.93
C VAL A 99 -13.57 8.10 5.88
N ALA A 100 -13.21 6.83 5.71
CA ALA A 100 -11.94 6.48 5.08
C ALA A 100 -12.10 6.61 3.56
N PHE A 101 -11.09 7.09 2.85
CA PHE A 101 -11.22 7.38 1.43
C PHE A 101 -9.89 7.29 0.68
N VAL A 102 -10.00 7.14 -0.65
CA VAL A 102 -8.90 7.30 -1.60
C VAL A 102 -9.22 8.50 -2.47
N ALA A 103 -8.26 9.39 -2.67
CA ALA A 103 -8.42 10.57 -3.50
C ALA A 103 -8.73 10.19 -4.95
N SER A 104 -9.66 10.91 -5.58
CA SER A 104 -10.01 10.68 -6.99
C SER A 104 -8.81 10.99 -7.90
N PRO A 105 -8.54 10.15 -8.91
CA PRO A 105 -7.47 10.41 -9.88
C PRO A 105 -7.59 11.80 -10.51
N GLY A 106 -6.48 12.55 -10.46
CA GLY A 106 -6.39 13.89 -11.02
C GLY A 106 -6.95 15.01 -10.14
N ALA A 107 -7.63 14.70 -9.03
CA ALA A 107 -8.03 15.70 -8.05
C ALA A 107 -6.95 15.89 -6.96
N PRO A 108 -7.03 16.93 -6.10
CA PRO A 108 -6.09 17.09 -5.00
C PRO A 108 -6.09 15.89 -4.05
N GLY A 109 -4.89 15.32 -3.85
CA GLY A 109 -4.65 14.19 -2.96
C GLY A 109 -4.83 14.50 -1.47
N THR A 110 -4.57 13.50 -0.64
CA THR A 110 -4.88 13.53 0.81
C THR A 110 -3.87 14.31 1.64
N TRP A 111 -2.70 14.68 1.11
CA TRP A 111 -1.69 15.47 1.81
C TRP A 111 -2.01 16.97 1.76
N GLY A 112 -3.19 17.35 2.24
CA GLY A 112 -3.67 18.71 2.36
C GLY A 112 -4.88 18.81 3.27
N GLU A 113 -5.33 20.02 3.58
CA GLU A 113 -6.48 20.23 4.48
C GLU A 113 -7.82 19.74 3.89
N TYR A 114 -7.94 19.69 2.56
CA TYR A 114 -9.09 19.11 1.87
C TYR A 114 -8.65 18.26 0.67
N SER A 115 -9.44 17.22 0.38
CA SER A 115 -9.26 16.35 -0.77
C SER A 115 -10.61 16.05 -1.42
N ILE A 116 -10.59 15.53 -2.65
CA ILE A 116 -11.77 15.08 -3.38
C ILE A 116 -11.70 13.56 -3.54
N ALA A 117 -12.81 12.89 -3.28
CA ALA A 117 -12.95 11.46 -3.50
C ALA A 117 -14.28 11.16 -4.19
N ASP A 118 -14.34 10.06 -4.93
CA ASP A 118 -15.59 9.54 -5.47
C ASP A 118 -16.37 8.92 -4.31
N ALA A 119 -17.67 9.26 -4.18
CA ALA A 119 -18.46 8.71 -3.07
C ALA A 119 -18.51 7.17 -3.09
N ALA A 120 -18.41 6.56 -4.27
CA ALA A 120 -18.40 5.11 -4.44
C ALA A 120 -17.17 4.40 -3.84
N THR A 121 -16.06 5.12 -3.60
CA THR A 121 -14.82 4.56 -3.04
C THR A 121 -14.60 4.95 -1.57
N CYS A 122 -15.49 5.76 -1.00
CA CYS A 122 -15.44 6.12 0.41
C CYS A 122 -16.08 5.02 1.27
N ILE A 123 -15.50 4.79 2.45
CA ILE A 123 -15.99 3.86 3.46
C ILE A 123 -16.44 4.68 4.68
N PRO A 124 -17.76 4.81 4.92
CA PRO A 124 -18.29 5.44 6.13
C PRO A 124 -17.80 4.71 7.39
N LEU A 125 -17.29 5.46 8.34
CA LEU A 125 -16.75 4.93 9.58
C LEU A 125 -17.81 4.97 10.68
N VAL A 126 -18.00 3.83 11.35
CA VAL A 126 -18.77 3.78 12.60
C VAL A 126 -18.00 4.49 13.72
N GLU A 127 -18.71 4.96 14.73
CA GLU A 127 -18.14 5.73 15.86
C GLU A 127 -16.96 5.03 16.54
N ALA A 128 -17.02 3.70 16.67
CA ALA A 128 -15.99 2.90 17.34
C ALA A 128 -14.65 2.83 16.60
N VAL A 129 -14.60 3.17 15.31
CA VAL A 129 -13.35 3.15 14.54
C VAL A 129 -12.55 4.41 14.86
N ARG A 130 -11.26 4.27 15.15
CA ARG A 130 -10.38 5.43 15.40
C ARG A 130 -9.94 6.06 14.08
N ASP A 131 -9.61 7.35 14.10
CA ASP A 131 -9.10 8.03 12.91
C ASP A 131 -7.81 7.38 12.40
N GLU A 132 -6.92 6.94 13.28
CA GLU A 132 -5.67 6.29 12.90
C GLU A 132 -5.91 4.96 12.17
N ASP A 133 -6.95 4.22 12.54
CA ASP A 133 -7.34 2.98 11.85
C ASP A 133 -8.01 3.30 10.50
N GLY A 134 -8.86 4.34 10.48
CA GLY A 134 -9.52 4.84 9.26
C GLY A 134 -8.53 5.32 8.19
N ALA A 135 -7.48 6.03 8.60
CA ALA A 135 -6.51 6.64 7.69
C ALA A 135 -5.73 5.62 6.86
N ALA A 136 -5.60 4.38 7.35
CA ALA A 136 -4.88 3.29 6.71
C ALA A 136 -5.79 2.08 6.40
N MET A 137 -7.10 2.30 6.32
CA MET A 137 -8.11 1.24 6.20
C MET A 137 -8.17 0.62 4.80
N ILE A 138 -7.73 1.33 3.76
CA ILE A 138 -8.05 0.95 2.37
C ILE A 138 -6.87 0.27 1.71
N VAL A 139 -5.76 0.96 1.48
CA VAL A 139 -4.69 0.48 0.60
C VAL A 139 -4.10 -0.82 1.12
N ASN A 140 -3.54 -0.83 2.32
CA ASN A 140 -2.87 -2.04 2.83
C ASN A 140 -3.86 -3.16 3.21
N PRO A 141 -4.96 -2.92 3.94
CA PRO A 141 -5.89 -3.98 4.35
C PRO A 141 -6.61 -4.64 3.16
N LEU A 142 -7.15 -3.87 2.22
CA LEU A 142 -7.84 -4.47 1.07
C LEU A 142 -6.85 -5.19 0.14
N THR A 143 -5.64 -4.66 -0.03
CA THR A 143 -4.61 -5.34 -0.83
C THR A 143 -4.17 -6.64 -0.16
N ALA A 144 -3.99 -6.67 1.17
CA ALA A 144 -3.67 -7.90 1.90
C ALA A 144 -4.74 -8.98 1.69
N LEU A 145 -6.02 -8.63 1.81
CA LEU A 145 -7.12 -9.57 1.57
C LEU A 145 -7.17 -10.06 0.12
N ALA A 146 -7.03 -9.16 -0.86
CA ALA A 146 -7.04 -9.51 -2.28
C ALA A 146 -5.86 -10.41 -2.67
N MET A 147 -4.65 -10.11 -2.18
CA MET A 147 -3.47 -10.95 -2.39
C MET A 147 -3.61 -12.30 -1.69
N PHE A 148 -4.23 -12.33 -0.51
CA PHE A 148 -4.51 -13.58 0.18
C PHE A 148 -5.51 -14.45 -0.59
N ASP A 149 -6.53 -13.86 -1.23
CA ASP A 149 -7.43 -14.59 -2.13
C ASP A 149 -6.69 -15.24 -3.32
N ILE A 150 -5.59 -14.63 -3.80
CA ILE A 150 -4.73 -15.25 -4.82
C ILE A 150 -4.04 -16.50 -4.26
N VAL A 151 -3.55 -16.44 -3.02
CA VAL A 151 -2.93 -17.55 -2.30
C VAL A 151 -3.95 -18.68 -2.05
N LYS A 152 -5.18 -18.34 -1.62
CA LYS A 152 -6.23 -19.33 -1.31
C LYS A 152 -6.70 -20.13 -2.52
N LYS A 153 -6.52 -19.61 -3.74
CA LYS A 153 -6.79 -20.34 -4.99
C LYS A 153 -5.77 -21.45 -5.27
N ASP A 154 -4.68 -21.48 -4.52
CA ASP A 154 -3.65 -22.50 -4.60
C ASP A 154 -3.86 -23.60 -3.55
N GLU A 155 -3.41 -24.82 -3.84
CA GLU A 155 -3.52 -25.97 -2.94
C GLU A 155 -2.43 -25.96 -1.87
N ALA A 156 -1.33 -25.21 -2.08
CA ALA A 156 -0.28 -25.07 -1.10
C ALA A 156 -0.70 -24.12 0.03
N LYS A 157 -0.47 -24.55 1.27
CA LYS A 157 -0.66 -23.69 2.46
C LYS A 157 0.46 -22.66 2.63
N ALA A 158 1.62 -22.89 2.03
CA ALA A 158 2.74 -21.97 2.11
C ALA A 158 2.81 -21.03 0.90
N PHE A 159 3.24 -19.80 1.15
CA PHE A 159 3.50 -18.79 0.12
C PHE A 159 4.64 -17.89 0.58
N ILE A 160 5.33 -17.26 -0.37
CA ILE A 160 6.48 -16.39 -0.09
C ILE A 160 6.06 -14.94 -0.23
N VAL A 161 6.54 -14.08 0.66
CA VAL A 161 6.44 -12.61 0.55
C VAL A 161 7.83 -11.98 0.55
N SER A 162 8.13 -11.13 -0.43
CA SER A 162 9.27 -10.21 -0.32
C SER A 162 8.91 -9.01 0.53
N ALA A 163 9.89 -8.21 0.96
CA ALA A 163 9.67 -7.07 1.86
C ALA A 163 8.80 -7.44 3.09
N GLY A 164 9.07 -8.60 3.71
CA GLY A 164 8.16 -9.25 4.65
C GLY A 164 7.78 -8.42 5.89
N ALA A 165 8.59 -7.41 6.23
CA ALA A 165 8.32 -6.50 7.34
C ALA A 165 7.47 -5.27 6.98
N SER A 166 7.00 -5.14 5.73
CA SER A 166 6.10 -4.07 5.31
C SER A 166 4.75 -4.15 6.05
N GLN A 167 4.01 -3.04 6.11
CA GLN A 167 2.71 -3.04 6.77
C GLN A 167 1.72 -3.99 6.10
N LEU A 168 1.66 -3.98 4.76
CA LEU A 168 0.87 -4.91 3.97
C LEU A 168 1.18 -6.36 4.33
N ASN A 169 2.47 -6.74 4.37
CA ASN A 169 2.83 -8.13 4.63
C ASN A 169 2.58 -8.54 6.08
N LYS A 170 2.72 -7.63 7.06
CA LYS A 170 2.34 -7.93 8.44
C LYS A 170 0.84 -8.23 8.58
N LEU A 171 -0.02 -7.47 7.90
CA LEU A 171 -1.46 -7.73 7.86
C LEU A 171 -1.76 -9.08 7.19
N LEU A 172 -1.16 -9.31 6.03
CA LEU A 172 -1.30 -10.57 5.28
C LEU A 172 -0.82 -11.78 6.08
N ILE A 173 0.31 -11.68 6.78
CA ILE A 173 0.85 -12.75 7.62
C ILE A 173 -0.14 -13.10 8.74
N GLY A 174 -0.70 -12.09 9.43
CA GLY A 174 -1.67 -12.31 10.50
C GLY A 174 -2.93 -13.02 10.01
N VAL A 175 -3.58 -12.49 8.97
CA VAL A 175 -4.80 -13.09 8.38
C VAL A 175 -4.52 -14.50 7.85
N ALA A 176 -3.36 -14.71 7.21
CA ALA A 176 -2.98 -16.03 6.73
C ALA A 176 -2.78 -17.04 7.86
N ALA A 177 -2.15 -16.62 8.96
CA ALA A 177 -1.93 -17.48 10.12
C ALA A 177 -3.24 -17.89 10.80
N ASP A 178 -4.20 -16.97 10.92
CA ASP A 178 -5.54 -17.24 11.45
C ASP A 178 -6.29 -18.30 10.62
N GLU A 179 -6.03 -18.38 9.32
CA GLU A 179 -6.59 -19.39 8.41
C GLU A 179 -5.69 -20.64 8.21
N GLY A 180 -4.64 -20.79 9.02
CA GLY A 180 -3.74 -21.95 9.00
C GLY A 180 -2.83 -22.04 7.77
N TYR A 181 -2.59 -20.91 7.09
CA TYR A 181 -1.56 -20.79 6.05
C TYR A 181 -0.18 -20.58 6.70
N ARG A 182 0.87 -20.75 5.89
CA ARG A 182 2.27 -20.79 6.35
C ARG A 182 3.11 -19.75 5.59
N PRO A 183 3.05 -18.46 5.97
CA PRO A 183 3.81 -17.41 5.28
C PRO A 183 5.33 -17.62 5.43
N ILE A 184 6.06 -17.44 4.33
CA ILE A 184 7.52 -17.41 4.28
C ILE A 184 7.95 -15.98 3.96
N ALA A 185 8.42 -15.25 4.98
CA ALA A 185 8.76 -13.85 4.85
C ALA A 185 10.25 -13.64 4.57
N ILE A 186 10.59 -12.87 3.53
CA ILE A 186 11.97 -12.47 3.26
C ILE A 186 12.21 -11.06 3.81
N VAL A 187 13.24 -10.92 4.64
CA VAL A 187 13.65 -9.65 5.28
C VAL A 187 15.11 -9.32 4.97
N ARG A 188 15.59 -8.17 5.48
CA ARG A 188 16.99 -7.73 5.34
C ARG A 188 17.73 -7.54 6.65
N ARG A 189 17.08 -7.79 7.79
CA ARG A 189 17.64 -7.60 9.14
C ARG A 189 17.12 -8.67 10.07
N ASP A 190 18.00 -9.20 10.92
CA ASP A 190 17.63 -10.21 11.91
C ASP A 190 16.65 -9.67 12.96
N SER A 191 16.70 -8.37 13.27
CA SER A 191 15.76 -7.72 14.18
C SER A 191 14.29 -7.79 13.74
N GLN A 192 14.03 -8.17 12.48
CA GLN A 192 12.68 -8.33 11.93
C GLN A 192 12.16 -9.77 12.02
N ILE A 193 13.00 -10.74 12.40
CA ILE A 193 12.66 -12.16 12.41
C ILE A 193 11.62 -12.47 13.48
N GLU A 194 11.94 -12.23 14.75
CA GLU A 194 11.06 -12.59 15.87
C GLU A 194 9.71 -11.85 15.83
N PRO A 195 9.64 -10.54 15.49
CA PRO A 195 8.34 -9.88 15.34
C PRO A 195 7.44 -10.52 14.26
N LEU A 196 8.00 -10.96 13.14
CA LEU A 196 7.22 -11.58 12.06
C LEU A 196 6.79 -13.01 12.40
N LYS A 197 7.62 -13.77 13.11
CA LYS A 197 7.21 -15.07 13.65
C LYS A 197 6.08 -14.92 14.67
N ALA A 198 6.16 -13.91 15.54
CA ALA A 198 5.11 -13.63 16.53
C ALA A 198 3.77 -13.27 15.87
N LEU A 199 3.77 -12.73 14.65
CA LEU A 199 2.57 -12.49 13.85
C LEU A 199 2.06 -13.74 13.12
N GLY A 200 2.80 -14.86 13.14
CA GLY A 200 2.40 -16.12 12.52
C GLY A 200 3.13 -16.49 11.24
N ALA A 201 4.23 -15.81 10.88
CA ALA A 201 5.08 -16.29 9.78
C ALA A 201 5.72 -17.64 10.15
N ALA A 202 5.54 -18.64 9.30
CA ALA A 202 6.11 -19.97 9.50
C ALA A 202 7.65 -19.94 9.35
N HIS A 203 8.14 -19.14 8.40
CA HIS A 203 9.57 -18.95 8.16
C HIS A 203 9.87 -17.48 7.94
N VAL A 204 11.01 -17.01 8.45
CA VAL A 204 11.51 -15.66 8.17
C VAL A 204 12.98 -15.76 7.77
N LEU A 205 13.29 -15.38 6.53
CA LEU A 205 14.59 -15.55 5.92
C LEU A 205 15.26 -14.18 5.74
N ASN A 206 16.40 -13.97 6.39
CA ASN A 206 17.19 -12.76 6.18
C ASN A 206 18.04 -12.91 4.90
N SER A 207 17.71 -12.13 3.87
CA SER A 207 18.42 -12.09 2.58
C SER A 207 19.87 -11.61 2.65
N GLN A 208 20.26 -10.93 3.75
CA GLN A 208 21.63 -10.48 3.99
C GLN A 208 22.49 -11.55 4.70
N SER A 209 21.88 -12.66 5.14
CA SER A 209 22.61 -13.75 5.78
C SER A 209 23.46 -14.51 4.75
N PRO A 210 24.72 -14.89 5.07
CA PRO A 210 25.51 -15.76 4.20
C PRO A 210 24.85 -17.14 3.99
N ASP A 211 24.00 -17.57 4.92
CA ASP A 211 23.27 -18.85 4.85
C ASP A 211 21.91 -18.74 4.14
N PHE A 212 21.56 -17.59 3.57
CA PHE A 212 20.24 -17.35 2.97
C PHE A 212 19.86 -18.40 1.92
N GLU A 213 20.77 -18.73 1.00
CA GLU A 213 20.50 -19.72 -0.05
C GLU A 213 20.22 -21.11 0.51
N ARG A 214 21.01 -21.53 1.50
CA ARG A 214 20.84 -22.82 2.17
C ARG A 214 19.48 -22.89 2.86
N HIS A 215 19.10 -21.84 3.59
CA HIS A 215 17.81 -21.79 4.29
C HIS A 215 16.63 -21.68 3.32
N LEU A 216 16.77 -20.90 2.24
CA LEU A 216 15.76 -20.82 1.19
C LEU A 216 15.53 -22.20 0.55
N ALA A 217 16.60 -22.88 0.13
CA ALA A 217 16.48 -24.20 -0.48
C ALA A 217 15.84 -25.25 0.46
N ALA A 218 16.22 -25.24 1.74
CA ALA A 218 15.61 -26.11 2.75
C ALA A 218 14.10 -25.82 2.93
N THR A 219 13.75 -24.54 3.06
CA THR A 219 12.35 -24.09 3.23
C THR A 219 11.51 -24.45 2.02
N LEU A 220 12.01 -24.24 0.80
CA LEU A 220 11.31 -24.57 -0.44
C LEU A 220 11.07 -26.08 -0.60
N LYS A 221 12.02 -26.90 -0.15
CA LYS A 221 11.89 -28.36 -0.18
C LYS A 221 10.83 -28.86 0.81
N GLU A 222 10.76 -28.26 1.98
CA GLU A 222 9.79 -28.57 3.03
C GLU A 222 8.38 -28.10 2.66
N GLU A 223 8.23 -26.81 2.36
CA GLU A 223 6.93 -26.13 2.26
C GLU A 223 6.32 -26.17 0.85
N LYS A 224 7.16 -26.31 -0.18
CA LYS A 224 6.77 -26.33 -1.60
C LYS A 224 5.76 -25.23 -1.99
N PRO A 225 6.02 -23.95 -1.66
CA PRO A 225 5.11 -22.86 -1.98
C PRO A 225 4.96 -22.70 -3.50
N ARG A 226 3.74 -22.42 -3.97
CA ARG A 226 3.48 -22.13 -5.39
C ARG A 226 3.24 -20.65 -5.68
N VAL A 227 2.99 -19.83 -4.66
CA VAL A 227 2.76 -18.39 -4.84
C VAL A 227 3.91 -17.60 -4.20
N PHE A 228 4.47 -16.69 -4.98
CA PHE A 228 5.41 -15.66 -4.52
C PHE A 228 4.81 -14.28 -4.79
N LEU A 229 4.51 -13.57 -3.71
CA LEU A 229 3.99 -12.22 -3.70
C LEU A 229 5.16 -11.25 -3.52
N ASP A 230 5.43 -10.45 -4.54
CA ASP A 230 6.68 -9.72 -4.64
C ASP A 230 6.51 -8.22 -4.82
N ALA A 231 6.86 -7.46 -3.78
CA ALA A 231 6.89 -6.00 -3.79
C ALA A 231 8.27 -5.40 -4.12
N VAL A 232 9.29 -6.22 -4.40
CA VAL A 232 10.69 -5.77 -4.61
C VAL A 232 11.11 -5.89 -6.08
N ALA A 233 10.70 -6.95 -6.76
CA ALA A 233 10.91 -7.16 -8.20
C ALA A 233 12.36 -6.98 -8.70
N ASN A 234 13.36 -7.41 -7.90
CA ASN A 234 14.78 -7.27 -8.24
C ASN A 234 15.47 -8.62 -8.45
N GLN A 235 16.81 -8.64 -8.50
CA GLN A 235 17.57 -9.88 -8.70
C GLN A 235 17.40 -10.92 -7.59
N LEU A 236 17.12 -10.48 -6.36
CA LEU A 236 16.75 -11.40 -5.28
C LEU A 236 15.43 -12.10 -5.61
N SER A 237 14.44 -11.36 -6.11
CA SER A 237 13.15 -11.91 -6.53
C SER A 237 13.30 -12.94 -7.65
N ALA A 238 14.12 -12.64 -8.67
CA ALA A 238 14.42 -13.57 -9.76
C ALA A 238 15.06 -14.87 -9.23
N LYS A 239 16.00 -14.75 -8.28
CA LYS A 239 16.65 -15.90 -7.62
C LYS A 239 15.68 -16.73 -6.79
N VAL A 240 14.79 -16.08 -6.03
CA VAL A 240 13.75 -16.76 -5.25
C VAL A 240 12.83 -17.54 -6.18
N PHE A 241 12.30 -16.89 -7.22
CA PHE A 241 11.40 -17.52 -8.17
C PHE A 241 12.06 -18.68 -8.92
N ALA A 242 13.31 -18.51 -9.39
CA ALA A 242 14.06 -19.56 -10.07
C ALA A 242 14.33 -20.80 -9.20
N ALA A 243 14.37 -20.64 -7.87
CA ALA A 243 14.53 -21.74 -6.92
C ALA A 243 13.22 -22.47 -6.59
N MET A 244 12.06 -21.86 -6.87
CA MET A 244 10.75 -22.45 -6.57
C MET A 244 10.45 -23.66 -7.45
N GLY A 245 9.50 -24.48 -6.99
CA GLY A 245 9.05 -25.67 -7.70
C GLY A 245 8.28 -25.39 -8.99
N ARG A 246 7.95 -26.46 -9.73
CA ARG A 246 7.11 -26.38 -10.94
C ARG A 246 5.77 -25.72 -10.62
N HIS A 247 5.23 -24.98 -11.59
CA HIS A 247 3.96 -24.25 -11.47
C HIS A 247 3.98 -23.11 -10.45
N ALA A 248 5.17 -22.67 -10.02
CA ALA A 248 5.30 -21.43 -9.25
C ALA A 248 4.74 -20.23 -10.03
N ARG A 249 4.11 -19.32 -9.31
CA ARG A 249 3.50 -18.09 -9.80
C ARG A 249 4.17 -16.91 -9.09
N TRP A 250 4.84 -16.09 -9.87
CA TRP A 250 5.37 -14.81 -9.44
C TRP A 250 4.31 -13.73 -9.66
N VAL A 251 3.84 -13.12 -8.58
CA VAL A 251 2.85 -12.04 -8.58
C VAL A 251 3.56 -10.77 -8.13
N ILE A 252 3.58 -9.76 -8.99
CA ILE A 252 4.23 -8.45 -8.78
C ILE A 252 3.14 -7.39 -8.70
#